data_AF-A0A2W5YBH2-F1
#
_entry.id   AF-A0A2W5YBH2-F1
#
_cell.length_a   1.000
_cell.length_b   1.000
_cell.length_c   1.000
_cell.angle_alpha   90.00
_cell.angle_beta   90.00
_cell.angle_gamma   90.00
#
_symmetry.space_group_name_H-M   'P 1'
#
loop_
_entity.id
_entity.type
_entity.pdbx_description
1 polymer ?
#
loop_
_entity_poly.entity_id
_entity_poly.type
_entity_poly.pdbx_seq_one_letter_code
_entity_poly.pdbx_strand_id
1 'polypeptide(L)'
;MSIRRIAALLGVMLVLGASPAVAQAAIPAPDDDPFYAVPANVAGLANGTIMRSRPIAATAESVPMPATSWQLLYKTVDNTGAATATVTTVMVSSVPWIPSPPN
;
A
#
# COMPACT_ATOMS: atom_id res chain seq x y z
N MET A 1 -41.27 -52.98 -20.80
CA MET A 1 -39.89 -52.95 -21.33
C MET A 1 -39.49 -51.48 -21.46
N SER A 2 -39.28 -50.70 -20.38
CA SER A 2 -38.38 -50.84 -19.22
C SER A 2 -36.99 -50.26 -19.48
N ILE A 3 -36.82 -48.94 -19.39
CA ILE A 3 -35.57 -48.27 -18.96
C ILE A 3 -36.02 -46.99 -18.21
N ARG A 4 -36.32 -47.02 -16.90
CA ARG A 4 -35.45 -46.96 -15.71
C ARG A 4 -34.44 -45.79 -15.66
N ARG A 5 -34.90 -44.68 -15.04
CA ARG A 5 -34.28 -43.87 -13.97
C ARG A 5 -32.78 -43.54 -14.06
N ILE A 6 -32.45 -42.25 -14.27
CA ILE A 6 -31.24 -41.56 -13.76
C ILE A 6 -31.70 -40.10 -13.49
N ALA A 7 -31.94 -39.66 -12.24
CA ALA A 7 -30.99 -39.07 -11.28
C ALA A 7 -30.33 -37.79 -11.86
N ALA A 8 -30.16 -36.65 -11.20
CA ALA A 8 -30.28 -36.26 -9.80
C ALA A 8 -30.42 -34.74 -9.71
N LEU A 9 -30.91 -34.27 -8.56
CA LEU A 9 -30.93 -32.88 -8.11
C LEU A 9 -29.57 -32.18 -8.30
N LEU A 10 -29.54 -31.05 -9.00
CA LEU A 10 -28.46 -30.05 -8.92
C LEU A 10 -29.06 -28.65 -9.11
N GLY A 11 -29.37 -28.01 -7.99
CA GLY A 11 -29.90 -26.65 -7.99
C GLY A 11 -29.54 -25.94 -6.69
N VAL A 12 -28.27 -25.98 -6.29
CA VAL A 12 -27.77 -25.21 -5.14
C VAL A 12 -26.38 -24.66 -5.44
N MET A 13 -26.28 -23.35 -5.20
CA MET A 13 -25.08 -22.53 -4.97
C MET A 13 -24.14 -22.22 -6.14
N LEU A 14 -24.40 -21.07 -6.75
CA LEU A 14 -23.34 -20.17 -7.18
C LEU A 14 -23.49 -18.83 -6.43
N VAL A 15 -23.08 -18.80 -5.17
CA VAL A 15 -22.80 -17.51 -4.50
C VAL A 15 -21.43 -17.08 -5.00
N LEU A 16 -21.40 -16.29 -6.07
CA LEU A 16 -20.21 -15.56 -6.48
C LEU A 16 -19.80 -14.66 -5.31
N GLY A 17 -18.66 -14.96 -4.69
CA GLY A 17 -18.03 -14.15 -3.67
C GLY A 17 -17.58 -12.82 -4.27
N ALA A 18 -18.50 -11.87 -4.38
CA ALA A 18 -18.15 -10.47 -4.56
C ALA A 18 -17.58 -9.97 -3.22
N SER A 19 -16.25 -10.04 -3.07
CA SER A 19 -15.60 -9.29 -2.00
C SER A 19 -15.94 -7.81 -2.20
N PRO A 20 -16.53 -7.12 -1.21
CA PRO A 20 -16.77 -5.69 -1.35
C PRO A 20 -15.44 -5.01 -1.58
N ALA A 21 -15.34 -4.22 -2.65
CA ALA A 21 -14.22 -3.31 -2.83
C ALA A 21 -14.24 -2.36 -1.62
N VAL A 22 -13.24 -2.48 -0.74
CA VAL A 22 -13.09 -1.57 0.39
C VAL A 22 -12.75 -0.22 -0.23
N ALA A 23 -13.67 0.74 -0.18
CA ALA A 23 -13.41 2.09 -0.63
C ALA A 23 -12.25 2.63 0.22
N GLN A 24 -11.11 2.92 -0.42
CA GLN A 24 -9.97 3.50 0.27
C GLN A 24 -10.38 4.91 0.72
N ALA A 25 -10.42 5.15 2.03
CA ALA A 25 -10.68 6.49 2.55
C ALA A 25 -9.66 7.47 1.96
N ALA A 26 -10.12 8.67 1.58
CA ALA A 26 -9.26 9.72 1.07
C ALA A 26 -8.16 10.01 2.11
N ILE A 27 -6.91 10.11 1.65
CA ILE A 27 -5.79 10.48 2.52
C ILE A 27 -5.98 11.96 2.91
N PRO A 28 -6.04 12.29 4.21
CA PRO A 28 -6.19 13.67 4.65
C PRO A 28 -4.95 14.53 4.33
N ALA A 29 -5.09 15.84 4.47
CA ALA A 29 -3.94 16.73 4.39
C ALA A 29 -2.92 16.39 5.50
N PRO A 30 -1.60 16.61 5.29
CA PRO A 30 -0.58 16.21 6.26
C PRO A 30 -0.79 16.74 7.68
N ASP A 31 -1.29 17.97 7.82
CA ASP A 31 -1.56 18.60 9.12
C ASP A 31 -2.69 17.92 9.90
N ASP A 32 -3.62 17.28 9.19
CA ASP A 32 -4.78 16.57 9.75
C ASP A 32 -4.56 15.05 9.83
N ASP A 33 -3.37 14.57 9.45
CA ASP A 33 -3.09 13.15 9.28
C ASP A 33 -2.19 12.60 10.40
N PRO A 34 -2.72 11.76 11.32
CA PRO A 34 -1.95 11.16 12.40
C PRO A 34 -0.76 10.33 11.92
N PHE A 35 -0.72 9.92 10.64
CA PHE A 35 0.42 9.23 10.05
C PHE A 35 1.72 10.04 10.19
N TYR A 36 1.66 11.37 10.13
CA TYR A 36 2.81 12.28 10.25
C TYR A 36 3.25 12.54 11.70
N ALA A 37 2.49 12.10 12.70
CA ALA A 37 2.83 12.31 14.10
C ALA A 37 4.09 11.53 14.52
N VAL A 38 5.03 12.23 15.15
CA VAL A 38 6.25 11.64 15.71
C VAL A 38 5.89 10.78 16.94
N PRO A 39 6.23 9.47 16.97
CA PRO A 39 5.96 8.63 18.14
C PRO A 39 6.79 9.03 19.36
N ALA A 40 6.21 8.94 20.56
CA ALA A 40 6.89 9.33 21.81
C ALA A 40 8.19 8.53 22.08
N ASN A 41 8.29 7.30 21.58
CA ASN A 41 9.46 6.42 21.76
C ASN A 41 10.48 6.52 20.62
N VAL A 42 10.39 7.52 19.74
CA VAL A 42 11.27 7.64 18.55
C VAL A 42 12.77 7.72 18.91
N ALA A 43 13.12 8.25 20.08
CA ALA A 43 14.49 8.38 20.53
C ALA A 43 15.21 7.04 20.74
N GLY A 44 14.47 5.97 21.06
CA GLY A 44 15.03 4.63 21.29
C GLY A 44 15.32 3.84 20.00
N LEU A 45 15.02 4.39 18.83
CA LEU A 45 15.12 3.69 17.55
C LEU A 45 16.39 4.06 16.79
N ALA A 46 16.90 3.14 15.97
CA ALA A 46 18.01 3.40 15.07
C ALA A 46 17.59 4.34 13.92
N ASN A 47 18.52 5.17 13.42
CA ASN A 47 18.25 6.01 12.24
C ASN A 47 17.86 5.12 11.06
N GLY A 48 16.77 5.47 10.37
CA GLY A 48 16.21 4.69 9.26
C GLY A 48 15.19 3.63 9.67
N THR A 49 14.93 3.40 10.96
CA THR A 49 13.87 2.48 11.39
C THR A 49 12.51 2.95 10.84
N ILE A 50 11.82 2.06 10.10
CA ILE A 50 10.45 2.28 9.62
C ILE A 50 9.48 1.96 10.76
N MET A 51 8.66 2.93 11.14
CA MET A 51 7.68 2.79 12.23
C MET A 51 6.27 2.55 11.71
N ARG A 52 5.93 3.12 10.54
CA ARG A 52 4.63 2.95 9.89
C ARG A 52 4.81 2.90 8.39
N SER A 53 3.95 2.13 7.74
CA SER A 53 3.85 2.08 6.28
C SER A 53 2.37 2.12 5.88
N ARG A 54 2.09 2.73 4.73
CA ARG A 54 0.77 2.64 4.10
C ARG A 54 0.89 2.64 2.58
N PRO A 55 0.05 1.88 1.86
CA PRO A 55 -0.04 2.00 0.42
C PRO A 55 -0.63 3.37 0.04
N ILE A 56 -0.16 3.92 -1.07
CA ILE A 56 -0.69 5.15 -1.66
C ILE A 56 -0.87 4.98 -3.17
N ALA A 57 -1.78 5.75 -3.74
CA ALA A 57 -1.85 5.94 -5.19
C ALA A 57 -0.98 7.14 -5.57
N ALA A 58 0.22 6.88 -6.09
CA ALA A 58 1.11 7.94 -6.54
C ALA A 58 0.65 8.51 -7.88
N THR A 59 0.63 9.84 -7.99
CA THR A 59 0.31 10.56 -9.22
C THR A 59 1.34 11.64 -9.50
N ALA A 60 1.69 11.85 -10.77
CA ALA A 60 2.42 13.01 -11.24
C ALA A 60 1.47 13.86 -12.11
N GLU A 61 1.24 15.13 -11.75
CA GLU A 61 0.30 16.01 -12.47
C GLU A 61 -1.10 15.38 -12.69
N SER A 62 -1.62 14.67 -11.68
CA SER A 62 -2.89 13.90 -11.73
C SER A 62 -2.86 12.64 -12.61
N VAL A 63 -1.71 12.25 -13.16
CA VAL A 63 -1.52 11.00 -13.91
C VAL A 63 -1.00 9.90 -12.97
N PRO A 64 -1.68 8.74 -12.85
CA PRO A 64 -1.20 7.62 -12.04
C PRO A 64 0.18 7.13 -12.48
N MET A 65 1.04 6.86 -11.50
CA MET A 65 2.36 6.28 -11.75
C MET A 65 2.26 4.76 -11.92
N PRO A 66 3.01 4.14 -12.87
CA PRO A 66 3.08 2.69 -13.04
C PRO A 66 4.01 2.07 -11.97
N ALA A 67 3.65 2.24 -10.71
CA ALA A 67 4.44 1.80 -9.58
C ALA A 67 3.56 1.45 -8.37
N THR A 68 3.91 0.35 -7.71
CA THR A 68 3.42 0.09 -6.35
C THR A 68 4.10 1.10 -5.42
N SER A 69 3.30 1.91 -4.75
CA SER A 69 3.81 3.05 -3.99
C SER A 69 3.41 2.97 -2.52
N TRP A 70 4.36 3.33 -1.66
CA TRP A 70 4.16 3.36 -0.20
C TRP A 70 4.65 4.68 0.37
N GLN A 71 3.95 5.17 1.38
CA GLN A 71 4.51 6.13 2.32
C GLN A 71 5.07 5.39 3.53
N LEU A 72 6.25 5.81 3.98
CA LEU A 72 6.96 5.24 5.11
C LEU A 72 7.28 6.35 6.11
N LEU A 73 6.79 6.23 7.35
CA LEU A 73 7.26 7.07 8.46
C LEU A 73 8.52 6.42 9.03
N TYR A 74 9.65 7.11 8.95
CA TYR A 74 10.94 6.59 9.39
C TYR A 74 11.63 7.53 10.38
N LYS A 75 12.46 6.94 11.25
CA LYS A 75 13.20 7.69 12.27
C LYS A 75 14.39 8.40 11.66
N THR A 76 14.57 9.67 12.02
CA THR A 76 15.70 10.51 11.63
C THR A 76 16.12 11.41 12.80
N VAL A 77 17.01 12.35 12.54
CA VAL A 77 17.35 13.47 13.44
C VAL A 77 17.11 14.80 12.73
N ASP A 78 16.82 15.85 13.49
CA ASP A 78 16.75 17.22 12.98
C ASP A 78 18.13 17.89 12.88
N ASN A 79 18.15 19.19 12.56
CA ASN A 79 19.40 19.96 12.45
C ASN A 79 20.14 20.16 13.78
N THR A 80 19.49 19.93 14.92
CA THR A 80 20.10 19.99 16.27
C THR A 80 20.55 18.62 16.77
N GLY A 81 20.23 17.54 16.03
CA GLY A 81 20.50 16.17 16.42
C GLY A 81 19.42 15.55 17.30
N ALA A 82 18.29 16.24 17.53
CA ALA A 82 17.18 15.67 18.30
C ALA A 82 16.46 14.58 17.48
N ALA A 83 16.04 13.51 18.16
CA ALA A 83 15.35 12.39 17.53
C ALA A 83 13.96 12.82 17.04
N THR A 84 13.65 12.52 15.78
CA THR A 84 12.37 12.83 15.16
C THR A 84 12.00 11.78 14.11
N ALA A 85 10.87 11.96 13.43
CA ALA A 85 10.44 11.13 12.32
C ALA A 85 10.05 11.99 11.12
N THR A 86 10.18 11.45 9.92
CA THR A 86 9.63 12.08 8.71
C THR A 86 9.08 11.02 7.76
N VAL A 87 8.29 11.45 6.79
CA VAL A 87 7.66 10.59 5.80
C VAL A 87 8.46 10.62 4.50
N THR A 88 8.73 9.46 3.95
CA THR A 88 9.23 9.30 2.57
C THR A 88 8.25 8.52 1.72
N THR A 89 8.36 8.67 0.39
CA THR A 89 7.61 7.87 -0.58
C THR A 89 8.57 6.92 -1.29
N VAL A 90 8.25 5.63 -1.26
CA VAL A 90 8.95 4.60 -2.02
C VAL A 90 8.05 4.13 -3.15
N MET A 91 8.61 4.08 -4.36
CA MET A 91 7.92 3.62 -5.55
C MET A 91 8.69 2.43 -6.13
N VAL A 92 8.01 1.31 -6.30
CA VAL A 92 8.55 0.14 -6.98
C VAL A 92 7.91 0.06 -8.35
N SER A 93 8.72 0.27 -9.38
CA SER A 93 8.31 0.19 -10.78
C SER A 93 7.64 -1.14 -11.07
N SER A 94 6.48 -1.10 -11.73
CA SER A 94 5.85 -2.31 -12.30
C SER A 94 6.45 -2.71 -13.64
N VAL A 95 7.31 -1.87 -14.23
CA VAL A 95 8.01 -2.14 -15.48
C VAL A 95 9.47 -2.54 -15.23
N PRO A 96 9.99 -3.58 -15.92
CA PRO A 96 11.40 -3.95 -15.83
C PRO A 96 12.31 -2.82 -16.28
N TRP A 97 13.48 -2.70 -15.65
CA TRP A 97 14.53 -1.83 -16.15
C TRP A 97 15.13 -2.42 -17.43
N ILE A 98 15.13 -1.62 -18.50
CA ILE A 98 15.80 -1.96 -19.76
C ILE A 98 17.14 -1.20 -19.77
N PRO A 99 18.28 -1.89 -19.78
CA PRO A 99 19.59 -1.24 -19.87
C PRO A 99 19.69 -0.43 -21.15
N SER A 100 20.31 0.75 -21.06
CA SER A 100 20.79 1.44 -22.27
C SER A 100 21.89 0.60 -22.94
N PRO A 101 21.98 0.61 -24.28
CA PRO A 101 23.12 0.01 -24.98
C PRO A 101 24.44 0.62 -24.49
N PRO A 102 25.55 -0.13 -24.49
CA PRO A 102 26.87 0.45 -24.30
C PRO A 102 27.16 1.48 -25.41
N ASN A 103 27.90 2.52 -25.03
CA ASN A 103 28.34 3.62 -25.89
C ASN A 103 29.42 3.21 -26.89
#